data_AF-A0A2E6EJX8-F1
#
_entry.id   AF-A0A2E6EJX8-F1
#
_cell.length_a   1.000
_cell.length_b   1.000
_cell.length_c   1.000
_cell.angle_alpha   90.00
_cell.angle_beta   90.00
_cell.angle_gamma   90.00
#
_symmetry.space_group_name_H-M   'P 1'
#
loop_
_entity.id
_entity.type
_entity.pdbx_description
1 polymer ?
#
loop_
_entity_poly.entity_id
_entity_poly.type
_entity_poly.pdbx_seq_one_letter_code
_entity_poly.pdbx_strand_id
1 'polypeptide(L)'
;MNRHIWLSYLAFLALVIGCGPKVPIPPPEFDLKLRAATGDNRLEGRILEQIRLTELQGEDWELLHNKVRSGRENELELSNYITVLILRNELGEALNHLHQRAISRLGDESLIADSLGLAMGQRRWRACKQMTNDYLSRKAIAGAFLIRGLCSARSGDLEAMDADYNKANALLPLGDELLAKLSTISRKRSAPTPMRPADKKIYGELMSAMLQRGPLARLFVQHLLNRFESSLHTGSLELGSLSAGDIRQVILSRSRSYRQCYAMARARRPYRPLLNGGVTLEFMIEANGSLNDVTVSKDNWSGHHAAGYMNDCLSEQLEALRFPGPRQLMRQRAQHHFSFSQ
;
A
#
# COMPACT_ATOMS: atom_id res chain seq x y z
N MET A 1 60.99 38.64 55.21
CA MET A 1 60.62 37.24 55.48
C MET A 1 59.13 37.09 55.20
N ASN A 2 58.75 36.41 54.13
CA ASN A 2 57.45 35.75 53.89
C ASN A 2 57.29 35.49 52.40
N ARG A 3 57.68 34.29 51.98
CA ARG A 3 57.32 33.69 50.69
C ARG A 3 56.95 32.23 50.95
N HIS A 4 56.00 31.76 50.13
CA HIS A 4 55.72 30.36 49.79
C HIS A 4 54.79 29.56 50.71
N ILE A 5 53.46 29.68 50.52
CA ILE A 5 52.53 28.53 50.57
C ILE A 5 51.32 28.83 49.67
N TRP A 6 51.39 28.57 48.35
CA TRP A 6 50.20 28.46 47.46
C TRP A 6 50.62 27.71 46.19
N LEU A 7 50.67 26.37 46.22
CA LEU A 7 50.94 25.54 45.03
C LEU A 7 50.54 24.07 45.26
N SER A 8 49.29 23.79 45.65
CA SER A 8 48.84 22.40 45.86
C SER A 8 47.36 22.14 45.54
N TYR A 9 46.78 22.72 44.48
CA TYR A 9 45.37 22.45 44.11
C TYR A 9 45.08 22.35 42.60
N LEU A 10 46.07 22.02 41.76
CA LEU A 10 45.89 21.96 40.30
C LEU A 10 46.28 20.62 39.63
N ALA A 11 46.36 19.52 40.39
CA ALA A 11 46.83 18.23 39.87
C ALA A 11 45.89 17.04 40.12
N PHE A 12 44.57 17.26 40.16
CA PHE A 12 43.57 16.18 40.22
C PHE A 12 42.42 16.36 39.21
N LEU A 13 42.75 16.86 38.01
CA LEU A 13 41.89 16.83 36.82
C LEU A 13 42.57 16.03 35.70
N ALA A 14 43.26 14.95 36.07
CA ALA A 14 43.78 13.97 35.13
C ALA A 14 42.64 13.02 34.73
N LEU A 15 42.08 13.27 33.56
CA LEU A 15 41.56 12.28 32.61
C LEU A 15 40.90 11.03 33.23
N VAL A 16 39.69 11.18 33.75
CA VAL A 16 38.68 10.15 33.49
C VAL A 16 38.10 10.45 32.11
N ILE A 17 38.90 10.26 31.05
CA ILE A 17 38.33 10.03 29.72
C ILE A 17 37.74 8.62 29.83
N GLY A 18 36.54 8.58 30.39
CA GLY A 18 35.80 7.35 30.59
C GLY A 18 35.71 6.65 29.24
N CYS A 19 36.00 5.35 29.24
CA CYS A 19 35.61 4.42 28.20
C CYS A 19 34.07 4.39 28.12
N GLY A 20 33.48 5.47 27.63
CA GLY A 20 32.08 5.49 27.24
C GLY A 20 31.89 4.42 26.17
N PRO A 21 30.73 3.72 26.16
CA PRO A 21 30.45 2.75 25.13
C PRO A 21 30.61 3.42 23.76
N LYS A 22 31.56 2.94 22.94
CA LYS A 22 31.74 3.43 21.58
C LYS A 22 30.41 3.24 20.84
N VAL A 23 29.82 4.34 20.38
CA VAL A 23 28.64 4.26 19.52
C VAL A 23 29.07 3.52 18.25
N PRO A 24 28.40 2.42 17.87
CA PRO A 24 28.75 1.70 16.66
C PRO A 24 28.65 2.65 15.46
N ILE A 25 29.57 2.53 14.52
CA ILE A 25 29.51 3.27 13.26
C ILE A 25 28.17 2.91 12.60
N PRO A 26 27.36 3.90 12.19
CA PRO A 26 26.07 3.62 11.57
C PRO A 26 26.27 2.80 10.30
N PRO A 27 25.43 1.78 10.04
CA PRO A 27 25.54 1.01 8.81
C PRO A 27 25.21 1.89 7.58
N PRO A 28 25.66 1.52 6.37
CA PRO A 28 25.41 2.32 5.16
C PRO A 28 23.93 2.64 4.91
N GLU A 29 23.03 1.70 5.20
CA GLU A 29 21.58 1.87 5.09
C GLU A 29 20.95 2.84 6.13
N PHE A 30 21.75 3.39 7.05
CA PHE A 30 21.32 4.48 7.93
C PHE A 30 21.37 5.83 7.23
N ASP A 31 22.16 5.97 6.16
CA ASP A 31 22.12 7.14 5.27
C ASP A 31 20.78 7.17 4.55
N LEU A 32 19.96 8.18 4.85
CA LEU A 32 18.62 8.32 4.26
C LEU A 32 18.66 8.53 2.74
N LYS A 33 19.81 8.92 2.18
CA LYS A 33 20.00 9.02 0.73
C LYS A 33 20.21 7.65 0.08
N LEU A 34 20.64 6.65 0.86
CA LEU A 34 20.92 5.31 0.37
C LEU A 34 19.73 4.38 0.66
N ARG A 35 19.18 3.82 -0.41
CA ARG A 35 18.14 2.80 -0.30
C ARG A 35 18.76 1.48 0.17
N ALA A 36 18.09 0.79 1.10
CA ALA A 36 18.50 -0.53 1.55
C ALA A 36 17.96 -1.62 0.61
N ALA A 37 18.83 -2.53 0.17
CA ALA A 37 18.43 -3.67 -0.66
C ALA A 37 17.60 -4.68 0.13
N THR A 38 16.54 -5.21 -0.48
CA THR A 38 15.62 -6.14 0.22
C THR A 38 16.17 -7.56 0.38
N GLY A 39 17.22 -7.91 -0.38
CA GLY A 39 17.74 -9.27 -0.48
C GLY A 39 16.90 -10.21 -1.36
N ASP A 40 15.79 -9.73 -1.93
CA ASP A 40 14.97 -10.45 -2.89
C ASP A 40 14.96 -9.72 -4.23
N ASN A 41 15.56 -10.34 -5.23
CA ASN A 41 15.73 -9.75 -6.56
C ASN A 41 14.41 -9.41 -7.24
N ARG A 42 13.34 -10.17 -6.99
CA ARG A 42 12.02 -9.89 -7.58
C ARG A 42 11.40 -8.66 -6.94
N LEU A 43 11.42 -8.59 -5.61
CA LEU A 43 10.92 -7.43 -4.88
C LEU A 43 11.73 -6.17 -5.22
N GLU A 44 13.04 -6.33 -5.32
CA GLU A 44 13.98 -5.28 -5.69
C GLU A 44 13.72 -4.73 -7.09
N GLY A 45 13.59 -5.59 -8.10
CA GLY A 45 13.27 -5.17 -9.47
C GLY A 45 11.96 -4.37 -9.55
N ARG A 46 10.96 -4.75 -8.74
CA ARG A 46 9.68 -4.02 -8.68
C ARG A 46 9.79 -2.65 -8.02
N ILE A 47 10.66 -2.49 -7.02
CA ILE A 47 10.94 -1.17 -6.41
C ILE A 47 11.66 -0.27 -7.42
N LEU A 48 12.70 -0.80 -8.09
CA LEU A 48 13.46 -0.04 -9.08
C LEU A 48 12.61 0.36 -10.27
N GLU A 49 11.74 -0.53 -10.76
CA GLU A 49 10.81 -0.18 -11.82
C GLU A 49 9.84 0.93 -11.40
N GLN A 50 9.31 0.88 -10.17
CA GLN A 50 8.45 1.94 -9.66
C GLN A 50 9.17 3.32 -9.60
N ILE A 51 10.43 3.32 -9.18
CA ILE A 51 11.28 4.53 -9.17
C ILE A 51 11.47 5.02 -10.61
N ARG A 52 11.88 4.15 -11.53
CA ARG A 52 12.07 4.46 -12.95
C ARG A 52 10.81 5.09 -13.56
N LEU A 53 9.62 4.52 -13.29
CA LEU A 53 8.36 5.04 -13.80
C LEU A 53 8.00 6.41 -13.20
N THR A 54 8.38 6.67 -11.95
CA THR A 54 8.19 7.98 -11.31
C THR A 54 9.09 9.05 -11.94
N GLU A 55 10.27 8.66 -12.38
CA GLU A 55 11.28 9.54 -12.99
C GLU A 55 11.18 9.61 -14.53
N LEU A 56 10.29 8.84 -15.15
CA LEU A 56 10.16 8.74 -16.59
C LEU A 56 9.73 10.09 -17.19
N GLN A 57 10.59 10.71 -17.99
CA GLN A 57 10.41 12.02 -18.61
C GLN A 57 11.06 12.08 -20.00
N GLY A 58 10.83 13.17 -20.74
CA GLY A 58 11.48 13.43 -22.03
C GLY A 58 11.20 12.36 -23.09
N GLU A 59 12.23 12.00 -23.85
CA GLU A 59 12.17 11.08 -24.99
C GLU A 59 11.61 9.70 -24.61
N ASP A 60 11.95 9.17 -23.44
CA ASP A 60 11.48 7.85 -22.99
C ASP A 60 9.96 7.83 -22.75
N TRP A 61 9.42 8.92 -22.20
CA TRP A 61 7.97 9.09 -22.04
C TRP A 61 7.29 9.21 -23.40
N GLU A 62 7.82 10.03 -24.30
CA GLU A 62 7.26 10.22 -25.64
C GLU A 62 7.25 8.91 -26.43
N LEU A 63 8.32 8.11 -26.34
CA LEU A 63 8.39 6.79 -26.95
C LEU A 63 7.28 5.86 -26.42
N LEU A 64 7.10 5.80 -25.09
CA LEU A 64 6.07 4.97 -24.47
C LEU A 64 4.65 5.45 -24.86
N HIS A 65 4.40 6.76 -24.80
CA HIS A 65 3.13 7.37 -25.16
C HIS A 65 2.78 7.10 -26.64
N ASN A 66 3.73 7.28 -27.56
CA ASN A 66 3.53 7.04 -28.98
C ASN A 66 3.28 5.55 -29.29
N LYS A 67 3.95 4.64 -28.59
CA LYS A 67 3.69 3.19 -28.71
C LYS A 67 2.25 2.85 -28.35
N VAL A 68 1.78 3.30 -27.18
CA VAL A 68 0.40 3.04 -26.71
C VAL A 68 -0.63 3.69 -27.64
N ARG A 69 -0.39 4.92 -28.10
CA ARG A 69 -1.31 5.58 -29.05
C ARG A 69 -1.38 4.87 -30.40
N SER A 70 -0.31 4.20 -30.82
CA SER A 70 -0.28 3.44 -32.06
C SER A 70 -0.96 2.06 -31.97
N GLY A 71 -1.37 1.62 -30.78
CA GLY A 71 -1.95 0.29 -30.56
C GLY A 71 -0.95 -0.86 -30.72
N ARG A 72 0.35 -0.57 -30.61
CA ARG A 72 1.46 -1.54 -30.78
C ARG A 72 2.07 -1.97 -29.46
N GLU A 73 1.52 -1.51 -28.35
CA GLU A 73 1.99 -1.82 -27.00
C GLU A 73 1.71 -3.27 -26.62
N ASN A 74 2.61 -3.84 -25.83
CA ASN A 74 2.30 -5.06 -25.06
C ASN A 74 1.65 -4.70 -23.70
N GLU A 75 1.21 -5.72 -22.95
CA GLU A 75 0.52 -5.50 -21.65
C GLU A 75 1.41 -4.84 -20.59
N LEU A 76 2.71 -5.11 -20.60
CA LEU A 76 3.67 -4.48 -19.70
C LEU A 76 3.86 -2.99 -20.03
N GLU A 77 4.01 -2.66 -21.31
CA GLU A 77 4.11 -1.28 -21.79
C GLU A 77 2.84 -0.49 -21.46
N LEU A 78 1.66 -1.08 -21.66
CA LEU A 78 0.40 -0.45 -21.26
C LEU A 78 0.31 -0.28 -19.74
N SER A 79 0.71 -1.28 -18.96
CA SER A 79 0.73 -1.18 -17.49
C SER A 79 1.64 -0.05 -17.01
N ASN A 80 2.83 0.07 -17.61
CA ASN A 80 3.80 1.13 -17.33
C ASN A 80 3.24 2.50 -17.71
N TYR A 81 2.62 2.62 -18.88
CA TYR A 81 2.00 3.87 -19.34
C TYR A 81 0.88 4.33 -18.40
N ILE A 82 -0.04 3.42 -18.04
CA ILE A 82 -1.13 3.71 -17.09
C ILE A 82 -0.57 4.09 -15.71
N THR A 83 0.49 3.41 -15.26
CA THR A 83 1.19 3.75 -14.02
C THR A 83 1.73 5.18 -14.05
N VAL A 84 2.41 5.58 -15.13
CA VAL A 84 2.96 6.94 -15.28
C VAL A 84 1.84 7.98 -15.29
N LEU A 85 0.74 7.76 -16.01
CA LEU A 85 -0.41 8.67 -16.00
C LEU A 85 -0.97 8.86 -14.57
N ILE A 86 -1.09 7.78 -13.79
CA ILE A 86 -1.58 7.86 -12.41
C ILE A 86 -0.59 8.62 -11.52
N LEU A 87 0.71 8.37 -11.65
CA LEU A 87 1.76 9.07 -10.90
C LEU A 87 1.79 10.57 -11.22
N ARG A 88 1.44 10.95 -12.44
CA ARG A 88 1.28 12.34 -12.89
C ARG A 88 -0.09 12.95 -12.58
N ASN A 89 -0.96 12.23 -11.88
CA ASN A 89 -2.33 12.63 -11.57
C ASN A 89 -3.23 12.84 -12.82
N GLU A 90 -2.89 12.21 -13.94
CA GLU A 90 -3.63 12.20 -15.21
C GLU A 90 -4.64 11.04 -15.24
N LEU A 91 -5.36 10.84 -14.13
CA LEU A 91 -6.26 9.70 -13.95
C LEU A 91 -7.38 9.61 -15.00
N GLY A 92 -7.86 10.76 -15.49
CA GLY A 92 -8.89 10.81 -16.53
C GLY A 92 -8.42 10.15 -17.83
N GLU A 93 -7.19 10.44 -18.25
CA GLU A 93 -6.58 9.84 -19.45
C GLU A 93 -6.38 8.33 -19.27
N ALA A 94 -5.88 7.92 -18.11
CA ALA A 94 -5.70 6.50 -17.78
C ALA A 94 -7.04 5.72 -17.84
N LEU A 95 -8.08 6.26 -17.22
CA LEU A 95 -9.42 5.65 -17.25
C LEU A 95 -10.00 5.61 -18.66
N ASN A 96 -9.86 6.69 -19.44
CA ASN A 96 -10.36 6.76 -20.81
C ASN A 96 -9.69 5.70 -21.69
N HIS A 97 -8.37 5.53 -21.61
CA HIS A 97 -7.65 4.51 -22.37
C HIS A 97 -8.10 3.09 -22.01
N LEU A 98 -8.17 2.77 -20.71
CA LEU A 98 -8.63 1.45 -20.27
C LEU A 98 -10.09 1.18 -20.66
N HIS A 99 -10.94 2.21 -20.56
CA HIS A 99 -12.35 2.11 -20.93
C HIS A 99 -12.54 1.85 -22.43
N GLN A 100 -11.84 2.59 -23.30
CA GLN A 100 -11.88 2.39 -24.74
C GLN A 100 -11.39 0.98 -25.13
N ARG A 101 -10.29 0.52 -24.50
CA ARG A 101 -9.77 -0.84 -24.69
C ARG A 101 -10.82 -1.88 -24.32
N ALA A 102 -11.48 -1.73 -23.16
CA ALA A 102 -12.55 -2.63 -22.72
C ALA A 102 -13.77 -2.61 -23.66
N ILE A 103 -14.20 -1.45 -24.15
CA ILE A 103 -15.30 -1.34 -25.12
C ILE A 103 -14.96 -2.06 -26.44
N SER A 104 -13.72 -1.98 -26.91
CA SER A 104 -13.31 -2.63 -28.15
C SER A 104 -13.38 -4.17 -28.07
N ARG A 105 -13.40 -4.73 -26.84
CA ARG A 105 -13.33 -6.15 -26.56
C ARG A 105 -14.24 -6.56 -25.39
N LEU A 106 -15.53 -6.25 -25.47
CA LEU A 106 -16.54 -6.57 -24.42
C LEU A 106 -16.68 -8.06 -24.06
N GLY A 107 -16.06 -8.96 -24.84
CA GLY A 107 -15.95 -10.38 -24.51
C GLY A 107 -14.98 -10.67 -23.36
N ASP A 108 -13.99 -9.79 -23.15
CA ASP A 108 -12.92 -10.00 -22.19
C ASP A 108 -13.18 -9.22 -20.89
N GLU A 109 -13.70 -9.95 -19.91
CA GLU A 109 -13.97 -9.41 -18.58
C GLU A 109 -12.72 -8.88 -17.87
N SER A 110 -11.52 -9.35 -18.23
CA SER A 110 -10.26 -8.89 -17.60
C SER A 110 -9.97 -7.44 -17.99
N LEU A 111 -10.25 -7.04 -19.23
CA LEU A 111 -10.09 -5.66 -19.70
C LEU A 111 -11.10 -4.71 -19.04
N ILE A 112 -12.35 -5.18 -18.91
CA ILE A 112 -13.38 -4.45 -18.17
C ILE A 112 -12.92 -4.25 -16.71
N ALA A 113 -12.38 -5.31 -16.10
CA ALA A 113 -11.93 -5.29 -14.72
C ALA A 113 -10.71 -4.37 -14.48
N ASP A 114 -9.79 -4.22 -15.44
CA ASP A 114 -8.69 -3.25 -15.33
C ASP A 114 -9.23 -1.84 -15.16
N SER A 115 -10.16 -1.45 -16.04
CA SER A 115 -10.76 -0.11 -16.06
C SER A 115 -11.62 0.16 -14.81
N LEU A 116 -12.48 -0.78 -14.41
CA LEU A 116 -13.36 -0.64 -13.25
C LEU A 116 -12.59 -0.74 -11.94
N GLY A 117 -11.56 -1.59 -11.92
CA GLY A 117 -10.67 -1.73 -10.77
C GLY A 117 -9.94 -0.43 -10.49
N LEU A 118 -9.37 0.21 -11.52
CA LEU A 118 -8.76 1.52 -11.37
C LEU A 118 -9.77 2.58 -10.88
N ALA A 119 -10.97 2.63 -11.49
CA ALA A 119 -12.00 3.60 -11.10
C ALA A 119 -12.45 3.42 -9.64
N MET A 120 -12.75 2.19 -9.22
CA MET A 120 -13.15 1.88 -7.84
C MET A 120 -11.99 2.10 -6.87
N GLY A 121 -10.78 1.77 -7.27
CA GLY A 121 -9.60 1.95 -6.46
C GLY A 121 -9.32 3.41 -6.11
N GLN A 122 -9.45 4.26 -7.12
CA GLN A 122 -9.34 5.71 -6.98
C GLN A 122 -10.64 6.35 -6.44
N ARG A 123 -11.59 5.54 -5.94
CA ARG A 123 -12.89 5.95 -5.37
C ARG A 123 -13.72 6.84 -6.30
N ARG A 124 -13.55 6.69 -7.62
CA ARG A 124 -14.32 7.39 -8.65
C ARG A 124 -15.63 6.65 -8.91
N TRP A 125 -16.50 6.56 -7.90
CA TRP A 125 -17.73 5.78 -7.96
C TRP A 125 -18.69 6.21 -9.09
N ARG A 126 -18.73 7.52 -9.40
CA ARG A 126 -19.49 8.05 -10.54
C ARG A 126 -18.95 7.56 -11.88
N ALA A 127 -17.63 7.59 -12.08
CA ALA A 127 -16.99 7.08 -13.28
C ALA A 127 -17.21 5.55 -13.41
N CYS A 128 -17.08 4.80 -12.32
CA CYS A 128 -17.43 3.38 -12.29
C CYS A 128 -18.89 3.14 -12.75
N LYS A 129 -19.86 3.89 -12.22
CA LYS A 129 -21.28 3.77 -12.60
C LYS A 129 -21.50 4.10 -14.08
N GLN A 130 -20.85 5.13 -14.60
CA GLN A 130 -20.92 5.49 -16.02
C GLN A 130 -20.33 4.40 -16.91
N MET A 131 -19.10 3.96 -16.64
CA MET A 131 -18.43 2.93 -17.43
C MET A 131 -19.22 1.61 -17.43
N THR A 132 -19.77 1.21 -16.29
CA THR A 132 -20.63 0.02 -16.22
C THR A 132 -21.94 0.18 -16.98
N ASN A 133 -22.55 1.37 -17.01
CA ASN A 133 -23.69 1.64 -17.90
C ASN A 133 -23.32 1.46 -19.37
N ASP A 134 -22.17 1.99 -19.78
CA ASP A 134 -21.70 1.89 -21.15
C ASP A 134 -21.47 0.43 -21.55
N TYR A 135 -20.85 -0.37 -20.69
CA TYR A 135 -20.69 -1.82 -20.91
C TYR A 135 -22.03 -2.55 -20.98
N LEU A 136 -22.92 -2.30 -20.02
CA LEU A 136 -24.21 -2.99 -19.90
C LEU A 136 -25.20 -2.61 -21.00
N SER A 137 -25.08 -1.40 -21.58
CA SER A 137 -25.87 -1.00 -22.75
C SER A 137 -25.54 -1.81 -24.00
N ARG A 138 -24.34 -2.37 -24.05
CA ARG A 138 -23.83 -3.15 -25.20
C ARG A 138 -23.89 -4.64 -24.95
N LYS A 139 -23.65 -5.08 -23.71
CA LYS A 139 -23.66 -6.50 -23.34
C LYS A 139 -24.05 -6.68 -21.88
N ALA A 140 -25.10 -7.46 -21.64
CA ALA A 140 -25.49 -7.87 -20.29
C ALA A 140 -24.46 -8.87 -19.72
N ILE A 141 -23.81 -8.51 -18.62
CA ILE A 141 -22.79 -9.33 -17.95
C ILE A 141 -23.09 -9.31 -16.45
N ALA A 142 -23.29 -10.49 -15.84
CA ALA A 142 -23.66 -10.60 -14.42
C ALA A 142 -22.64 -9.89 -13.50
N GLY A 143 -21.34 -10.08 -13.75
CA GLY A 143 -20.28 -9.40 -12.99
C GLY A 143 -20.30 -7.87 -13.12
N ALA A 144 -20.66 -7.33 -14.29
CA ALA A 144 -20.77 -5.89 -14.48
C ALA A 144 -21.97 -5.30 -13.72
N PHE A 145 -23.10 -6.03 -13.63
CA PHE A 145 -24.21 -5.65 -12.76
C PHE A 145 -23.80 -5.63 -11.28
N LEU A 146 -23.06 -6.63 -10.79
CA LEU A 146 -22.54 -6.63 -9.41
C LEU A 146 -21.65 -5.42 -9.13
N ILE A 147 -20.74 -5.09 -10.04
CA ILE A 147 -19.87 -3.91 -9.88
C ILE A 147 -20.67 -2.61 -9.92
N ARG A 148 -21.63 -2.47 -10.84
CA ARG A 148 -22.49 -1.29 -10.89
C ARG A 148 -23.29 -1.12 -9.62
N GLY A 149 -23.86 -2.21 -9.09
CA GLY A 149 -24.58 -2.20 -7.82
C GLY A 149 -23.70 -1.74 -6.66
N LEU A 150 -22.46 -2.22 -6.58
CA LEU A 150 -21.49 -1.76 -5.59
C LEU A 150 -21.17 -0.26 -5.75
N CYS A 151 -20.98 0.21 -6.98
CA CYS A 151 -20.71 1.62 -7.26
C CYS A 151 -21.92 2.52 -6.93
N SER A 152 -23.15 2.05 -7.19
CA SER A 152 -24.39 2.71 -6.76
C SER A 152 -24.47 2.80 -5.24
N ALA A 153 -24.23 1.69 -4.53
CA ALA A 153 -24.21 1.67 -3.07
C ALA A 153 -23.21 2.66 -2.49
N ARG A 154 -21.99 2.70 -3.03
CA ARG A 154 -20.92 3.63 -2.62
C ARG A 154 -21.23 5.09 -2.93
N SER A 155 -22.11 5.34 -3.90
CA SER A 155 -22.62 6.67 -4.21
C SER A 155 -23.87 7.07 -3.41
N GLY A 156 -24.41 6.17 -2.56
CA GLY A 156 -25.61 6.39 -1.74
C GLY A 156 -26.91 5.90 -2.35
N ASP A 157 -26.88 5.29 -3.54
CA ASP A 157 -28.05 4.81 -4.27
C ASP A 157 -28.28 3.32 -3.99
N LEU A 158 -28.95 3.03 -2.87
CA LEU A 158 -29.18 1.66 -2.39
C LEU A 158 -30.29 0.92 -3.16
N GLU A 159 -31.26 1.65 -3.73
CA GLU A 159 -32.31 1.05 -4.56
C GLU A 159 -31.73 0.55 -5.88
N ALA A 160 -30.88 1.36 -6.54
CA ALA A 160 -30.19 0.89 -7.75
C ALA A 160 -29.24 -0.27 -7.46
N MET A 161 -28.63 -0.32 -6.26
CA MET A 161 -27.82 -1.47 -5.84
C MET A 161 -28.65 -2.76 -5.82
N ASP A 162 -29.80 -2.78 -5.15
CA ASP A 162 -30.65 -3.98 -5.09
C ASP A 162 -31.12 -4.39 -6.49
N ALA A 163 -31.54 -3.42 -7.31
CA ALA A 163 -31.98 -3.68 -8.69
C ALA A 163 -30.86 -4.32 -9.52
N ASP A 164 -29.62 -3.87 -9.38
CA ASP A 164 -28.47 -4.43 -10.08
C ASP A 164 -28.09 -5.82 -9.57
N TYR A 165 -28.13 -6.06 -8.27
CA TYR A 165 -27.85 -7.38 -7.71
C TYR A 165 -28.90 -8.40 -8.13
N ASN A 166 -30.18 -8.02 -8.18
CA ASN A 166 -31.26 -8.87 -8.71
C ASN A 166 -31.04 -9.20 -10.19
N LYS A 167 -30.62 -8.23 -11.01
CA LYS A 167 -30.27 -8.47 -12.42
C LYS A 167 -29.08 -9.41 -12.57
N ALA A 168 -28.06 -9.26 -11.74
CA ALA A 168 -26.92 -10.18 -11.73
C ALA A 168 -27.35 -11.61 -11.38
N ASN A 169 -28.20 -11.77 -10.36
CA ASN A 169 -28.74 -13.07 -9.93
C ASN A 169 -29.62 -13.71 -11.03
N ALA A 170 -30.40 -12.91 -11.77
CA ALA A 170 -31.21 -13.42 -12.87
C ALA A 170 -30.36 -13.97 -14.03
N LEU A 171 -29.17 -13.39 -14.28
CA LEU A 171 -28.27 -13.84 -15.35
C LEU A 171 -27.39 -15.02 -14.93
N LEU A 172 -26.91 -15.02 -13.69
CA LEU A 172 -26.08 -16.09 -13.15
C LEU A 172 -26.47 -16.32 -11.68
N PRO A 173 -27.40 -17.25 -11.39
CA PRO A 173 -27.98 -17.43 -10.06
C PRO A 173 -26.93 -17.59 -8.97
N LEU A 174 -27.00 -16.73 -7.96
CA LEU A 174 -26.20 -16.73 -6.73
C LEU A 174 -26.90 -17.49 -5.60
N GLY A 175 -28.23 -17.57 -5.65
CA GLY A 175 -29.09 -18.04 -4.56
C GLY A 175 -29.46 -16.90 -3.60
N ASP A 176 -30.69 -16.94 -3.07
CA ASP A 176 -31.27 -15.84 -2.29
C ASP A 176 -30.48 -15.55 -1.00
N GLU A 177 -29.95 -16.58 -0.36
CA GLU A 177 -29.13 -16.43 0.84
C GLU A 177 -27.85 -15.63 0.56
N LEU A 178 -27.11 -16.00 -0.49
CA LEU A 178 -25.88 -15.30 -0.87
C LEU A 178 -26.18 -13.88 -1.32
N LEU A 179 -27.25 -13.68 -2.09
CA LEU A 179 -27.70 -12.37 -2.53
C LEU A 179 -28.02 -11.44 -1.34
N ALA A 180 -28.82 -11.92 -0.37
CA ALA A 180 -29.15 -11.19 0.85
C ALA A 180 -27.90 -10.85 1.67
N LYS A 181 -26.93 -11.78 1.74
CA LYS A 181 -25.64 -11.56 2.41
C LYS A 181 -24.82 -10.47 1.70
N LEU A 182 -24.74 -10.50 0.37
CA LEU A 182 -24.05 -9.48 -0.42
C LEU A 182 -24.68 -8.09 -0.25
N SER A 183 -26.01 -7.98 -0.31
CA SER A 183 -26.73 -6.72 -0.07
C SER A 183 -26.47 -6.16 1.33
N THR A 184 -26.55 -7.02 2.34
CA THR A 184 -26.29 -6.64 3.75
C THR A 184 -24.88 -6.10 3.95
N ILE A 185 -23.87 -6.80 3.40
CA ILE A 185 -22.48 -6.36 3.51
C ILE A 185 -22.27 -5.06 2.73
N SER A 186 -22.86 -4.92 1.55
CA SER A 186 -22.72 -3.73 0.72
C SER A 186 -23.29 -2.48 1.39
N ARG A 187 -24.47 -2.59 2.02
CA ARG A 187 -25.08 -1.51 2.82
C ARG A 187 -24.25 -1.14 4.04
N LYS A 188 -23.76 -2.14 4.80
CA LYS A 188 -22.89 -1.86 5.95
C LYS A 188 -21.64 -1.11 5.52
N ARG A 189 -21.09 -1.45 4.35
CA ARG A 189 -19.82 -0.92 3.85
C ARG A 189 -19.96 0.32 2.96
N SER A 190 -21.17 0.77 2.62
CA SER A 190 -21.39 2.01 1.85
C SER A 190 -21.21 3.29 2.67
N ALA A 191 -21.10 3.18 4.00
CA ALA A 191 -20.83 4.31 4.88
C ALA A 191 -19.59 5.11 4.44
N PRO A 192 -19.59 6.45 4.62
CA PRO A 192 -18.50 7.33 4.16
C PRO A 192 -17.17 7.05 4.86
N THR A 193 -17.19 6.40 6.02
CA THR A 193 -15.97 6.04 6.76
C THR A 193 -15.25 4.86 6.10
N PRO A 194 -13.93 4.95 5.83
CA PRO A 194 -13.14 3.84 5.31
C PRO A 194 -13.21 2.65 6.27
N MET A 195 -13.93 1.59 5.88
CA MET A 195 -14.02 0.40 6.71
C MET A 195 -12.74 -0.44 6.61
N ARG A 196 -12.34 -1.00 7.76
CA ARG A 196 -11.27 -2.01 7.84
C ARG A 196 -11.56 -3.17 6.86
N PRO A 197 -10.52 -3.86 6.38
CA PRO A 197 -10.68 -5.11 5.63
C PRO A 197 -11.59 -6.07 6.39
N ALA A 198 -12.45 -6.79 5.66
CA ALA A 198 -13.35 -7.77 6.28
C ALA A 198 -12.58 -8.95 6.90
N ASP A 199 -13.24 -9.65 7.82
CA ASP A 199 -12.70 -10.86 8.44
C ASP A 199 -12.32 -11.92 7.41
N LYS A 200 -11.25 -12.69 7.70
CA LYS A 200 -10.71 -13.70 6.79
C LYS A 200 -11.72 -14.79 6.46
N LYS A 201 -12.59 -15.17 7.40
CA LYS A 201 -13.64 -16.16 7.21
C LYS A 201 -14.69 -15.67 6.20
N ILE A 202 -15.22 -14.46 6.39
CA ILE A 202 -16.20 -13.86 5.48
C ILE A 202 -15.61 -13.74 4.07
N TYR A 203 -14.34 -13.31 3.99
CA TYR A 203 -13.63 -13.26 2.72
C TYR A 203 -13.50 -14.61 2.05
N GLY A 204 -13.07 -15.65 2.78
CA GLY A 204 -12.91 -17.00 2.23
C GLY A 204 -14.22 -17.58 1.72
N GLU A 205 -15.32 -17.38 2.46
CA GLU A 205 -16.67 -17.83 2.06
C GLU A 205 -17.12 -17.15 0.76
N LEU A 206 -17.10 -15.82 0.70
CA LEU A 206 -17.54 -15.08 -0.49
C LEU A 206 -16.62 -15.31 -1.68
N MET A 207 -15.30 -15.35 -1.46
CA MET A 207 -14.36 -15.59 -2.53
C MET A 207 -14.55 -16.98 -3.13
N SER A 208 -14.75 -18.02 -2.31
CA SER A 208 -15.00 -19.38 -2.81
C SER A 208 -16.27 -19.45 -3.67
N ALA A 209 -17.33 -18.74 -3.28
CA ALA A 209 -18.58 -18.67 -4.05
C ALA A 209 -18.46 -17.89 -5.38
N MET A 210 -17.49 -16.97 -5.46
CA MET A 210 -17.34 -16.03 -6.58
C MET A 210 -16.15 -16.34 -7.49
N LEU A 211 -15.21 -17.19 -7.06
CA LEU A 211 -13.96 -17.47 -7.77
C LEU A 211 -14.19 -18.00 -9.19
N GLN A 212 -15.19 -18.87 -9.33
CA GLN A 212 -15.57 -19.52 -10.59
C GLN A 212 -16.41 -18.64 -11.52
N ARG A 213 -16.80 -17.43 -11.07
CA ARG A 213 -17.70 -16.53 -11.81
C ARG A 213 -16.99 -15.46 -12.64
N GLY A 214 -15.68 -15.60 -12.80
CA GLY A 214 -14.88 -14.74 -13.69
C GLY A 214 -14.21 -13.53 -13.02
N PRO A 215 -13.45 -12.75 -13.79
CA PRO A 215 -12.64 -11.63 -13.29
C PRO A 215 -13.46 -10.53 -12.60
N LEU A 216 -14.64 -10.18 -13.12
CA LEU A 216 -15.48 -9.12 -12.54
C LEU A 216 -16.08 -9.52 -11.19
N ALA A 217 -16.45 -10.78 -11.01
CA ALA A 217 -16.91 -11.31 -9.74
C ALA A 217 -15.82 -11.27 -8.66
N ARG A 218 -14.57 -11.63 -9.03
CA ARG A 218 -13.41 -11.52 -8.14
C ARG A 218 -13.13 -10.06 -7.77
N LEU A 219 -13.15 -9.16 -8.75
CA LEU A 219 -12.97 -7.73 -8.54
C LEU A 219 -14.02 -7.17 -7.57
N PHE A 220 -15.30 -7.53 -7.78
CA PHE A 220 -16.40 -7.16 -6.90
C PHE A 220 -16.12 -7.56 -5.44
N VAL A 221 -15.73 -8.82 -5.17
CA VAL A 221 -15.45 -9.28 -3.80
C VAL A 221 -14.28 -8.51 -3.17
N GLN A 222 -13.21 -8.27 -3.92
CA GLN A 222 -12.05 -7.54 -3.42
C GLN A 222 -12.40 -6.11 -2.98
N HIS A 223 -13.16 -5.37 -3.79
CA HIS A 223 -13.59 -4.01 -3.45
C HIS A 223 -14.71 -3.98 -2.41
N LEU A 224 -15.62 -4.95 -2.44
CA LEU A 224 -16.64 -5.10 -1.41
C LEU A 224 -15.98 -5.26 -0.04
N LEU A 225 -15.01 -6.15 0.09
CA LEU A 225 -14.38 -6.51 1.36
C LEU A 225 -13.13 -5.70 1.70
N ASN A 226 -12.68 -4.82 0.79
CA ASN A 226 -11.42 -4.07 0.89
C ASN A 226 -10.24 -5.00 1.23
N ARG A 227 -10.14 -6.12 0.51
CA ARG A 227 -9.11 -7.13 0.72
C ARG A 227 -8.60 -7.65 -0.61
N PHE A 228 -7.34 -7.36 -0.88
CA PHE A 228 -6.67 -7.65 -2.14
C PHE A 228 -5.64 -8.75 -1.92
N GLU A 229 -5.81 -9.87 -2.62
CA GLU A 229 -4.84 -10.97 -2.62
C GLU A 229 -4.02 -10.89 -3.91
N SER A 230 -2.69 -10.96 -3.77
CA SER A 230 -1.75 -10.86 -4.89
C SER A 230 -1.88 -12.03 -5.87
N SER A 231 -2.23 -13.22 -5.37
CA SER A 231 -2.49 -14.42 -6.19
C SER A 231 -3.76 -14.31 -7.04
N LEU A 232 -4.67 -13.40 -6.73
CA LEU A 232 -5.94 -13.26 -7.44
C LEU A 232 -5.87 -12.15 -8.48
N HIS A 233 -5.57 -12.57 -9.71
CA HIS A 233 -5.60 -11.71 -10.89
C HIS A 233 -7.06 -11.42 -11.28
N THR A 234 -7.39 -10.13 -11.27
CA THR A 234 -8.73 -9.62 -11.63
C THR A 234 -8.77 -8.99 -13.00
N GLY A 235 -7.63 -8.61 -13.58
CA GLY A 235 -7.55 -7.96 -14.88
C GLY A 235 -6.31 -8.38 -15.64
N SER A 236 -6.10 -7.80 -16.82
CA SER A 236 -4.95 -8.11 -17.68
C SER A 236 -3.68 -7.37 -17.26
N LEU A 237 -3.83 -6.23 -16.57
CA LEU A 237 -2.70 -5.37 -16.24
C LEU A 237 -2.18 -5.62 -14.83
N GLU A 238 -0.85 -5.71 -14.71
CA GLU A 238 -0.15 -5.69 -13.43
C GLU A 238 0.01 -4.26 -12.92
N LEU A 239 -1.09 -3.65 -12.45
CA LEU A 239 -1.09 -2.31 -11.85
C LEU A 239 -0.59 -2.33 -10.39
N GLY A 240 0.58 -2.93 -10.17
CA GLY A 240 1.18 -3.09 -8.84
C GLY A 240 0.47 -4.15 -7.97
N SER A 241 1.16 -4.60 -6.93
CA SER A 241 0.59 -5.50 -5.93
C SER A 241 1.46 -5.52 -4.68
N LEU A 242 0.98 -5.03 -3.54
CA LEU A 242 1.80 -5.00 -2.34
C LEU A 242 1.22 -5.92 -1.27
N SER A 243 1.84 -7.08 -1.09
CA SER A 243 1.43 -8.06 -0.09
C SER A 243 1.96 -7.69 1.31
N ALA A 244 1.36 -8.25 2.36
CA ALA A 244 1.88 -8.09 3.71
C ALA A 244 3.29 -8.70 3.87
N GLY A 245 3.62 -9.73 3.09
CA GLY A 245 4.96 -10.32 3.02
C GLY A 245 5.97 -9.34 2.43
N ASP A 246 5.63 -8.72 1.29
CA ASP A 246 6.47 -7.69 0.66
C ASP A 246 6.73 -6.53 1.63
N ILE A 247 5.68 -6.03 2.30
CA ILE A 247 5.80 -4.92 3.26
C ILE A 247 6.79 -5.29 4.37
N ARG A 248 6.61 -6.46 4.97
CA ARG A 248 7.49 -6.95 6.04
C ARG A 248 8.93 -7.06 5.54
N GLN A 249 9.14 -7.56 4.34
CA GLN A 249 10.48 -7.76 3.79
C GLN A 249 11.20 -6.45 3.48
N VAL A 250 10.50 -5.46 2.90
CA VAL A 250 11.05 -4.10 2.72
C VAL A 250 11.42 -3.49 4.07
N ILE A 251 10.59 -3.61 5.10
CA ILE A 251 10.91 -3.11 6.45
C ILE A 251 12.17 -3.81 6.98
N LEU A 252 12.20 -5.15 6.95
CA LEU A 252 13.32 -5.92 7.49
C LEU A 252 14.65 -5.70 6.75
N SER A 253 14.63 -5.15 5.54
CA SER A 253 15.85 -4.73 4.81
C SER A 253 16.73 -3.76 5.61
N ARG A 254 16.13 -2.96 6.51
CA ARG A 254 16.82 -2.01 7.40
C ARG A 254 16.99 -2.50 8.84
N SER A 255 16.92 -3.81 9.08
CA SER A 255 17.05 -4.38 10.43
C SER A 255 18.31 -3.98 11.20
N ARG A 256 19.43 -3.68 10.51
CA ARG A 256 20.65 -3.14 11.14
C ARG A 256 20.46 -1.68 11.58
N SER A 257 19.82 -0.83 10.77
CA SER A 257 19.48 0.55 11.15
C SER A 257 18.56 0.60 12.38
N TYR A 258 17.57 -0.30 12.48
CA TYR A 258 16.71 -0.36 13.66
C TYR A 258 17.45 -0.79 14.94
N ARG A 259 18.41 -1.72 14.81
CA ARG A 259 19.31 -2.05 15.92
C ARG A 259 20.21 -0.88 16.29
N GLN A 260 20.64 -0.08 15.31
CA GLN A 260 21.39 1.14 15.55
C GLN A 260 20.56 2.18 16.30
N CYS A 261 19.28 2.37 15.96
CA CYS A 261 18.37 3.22 16.72
C CYS A 261 18.34 2.82 18.21
N TYR A 262 18.24 1.52 18.50
CA TYR A 262 18.29 1.01 19.86
C TYR A 262 19.64 1.28 20.55
N ALA A 263 20.75 1.02 19.84
CA ALA A 263 22.09 1.27 20.35
C ALA A 263 22.32 2.77 20.68
N MET A 264 21.83 3.68 19.83
CA MET A 264 21.88 5.12 20.05
C MET A 264 21.03 5.55 21.23
N ALA A 265 19.81 5.02 21.36
CA ALA A 265 18.93 5.24 22.49
C ALA A 265 19.60 4.81 23.82
N ARG A 266 20.28 3.66 23.82
CA ARG A 266 21.06 3.15 24.96
C ARG A 266 22.28 4.02 25.26
N ALA A 267 23.05 4.42 24.26
CA ALA A 267 24.25 5.23 24.43
C ALA A 267 23.96 6.59 25.07
N ARG A 268 22.79 7.17 24.79
CA ARG A 268 22.33 8.42 25.42
C ARG A 268 21.99 8.26 26.91
N ARG A 269 21.69 7.04 27.39
CA ARG A 269 21.25 6.77 28.77
C ARG A 269 21.82 5.43 29.30
N PRO A 270 23.15 5.33 29.51
CA PRO A 270 23.81 4.06 29.83
C PRO A 270 23.47 3.46 31.20
N TYR A 271 23.00 4.27 32.16
CA TYR A 271 22.73 3.86 33.56
C TYR A 271 21.25 3.59 33.87
N ARG A 272 20.39 3.51 32.85
CA ARG A 272 18.94 3.28 33.02
C ARG A 272 18.58 1.83 32.67
N PRO A 273 17.44 1.30 33.15
CA PRO A 273 16.94 0.00 32.72
C PRO A 273 16.88 -0.07 31.21
N LEU A 274 17.31 -1.20 30.66
CA LEU A 274 17.27 -1.44 29.22
C LEU A 274 15.83 -1.33 28.72
N LEU A 275 15.65 -0.60 27.60
CA LEU A 275 14.39 -0.51 26.88
C LEU A 275 13.91 -1.93 26.55
N ASN A 276 12.70 -2.26 26.98
CA ASN A 276 12.02 -3.53 26.69
C ASN A 276 10.56 -3.22 26.35
N GLY A 277 9.96 -3.94 25.41
CA GLY A 277 8.61 -3.69 24.91
C GLY A 277 8.62 -3.42 23.42
N GLY A 278 7.77 -2.51 22.95
CA GLY A 278 7.66 -2.24 21.54
C GLY A 278 6.85 -0.99 21.18
N VAL A 279 6.73 -0.79 19.87
CA VAL A 279 5.93 0.28 19.28
C VAL A 279 5.24 -0.26 18.03
N THR A 280 3.98 0.10 17.85
CA THR A 280 3.26 -0.09 16.59
C THR A 280 3.25 1.23 15.84
N LEU A 281 3.87 1.22 14.67
CA LEU A 281 3.84 2.34 13.74
C LEU A 281 2.81 2.05 12.65
N GLU A 282 1.95 3.03 12.39
CA GLU A 282 0.99 3.04 11.29
C GLU A 282 1.45 4.05 10.24
N PHE A 283 1.30 3.70 8.97
CA PHE A 283 1.79 4.52 7.87
C PHE A 283 0.98 4.31 6.59
N MET A 284 1.09 5.26 5.68
CA MET A 284 0.46 5.22 4.36
C MET A 284 1.52 5.03 3.29
N ILE A 285 1.37 3.98 2.47
CA ILE A 285 2.19 3.76 1.29
C ILE A 285 1.48 4.42 0.11
N GLU A 286 2.14 5.38 -0.51
CA GLU A 286 1.65 6.16 -1.65
C GLU A 286 1.70 5.38 -2.97
N ALA A 287 1.07 5.93 -4.01
CA ALA A 287 1.07 5.36 -5.36
C ALA A 287 2.48 5.15 -5.93
N ASN A 288 3.41 6.06 -5.64
CA ASN A 288 4.82 5.99 -6.05
C ASN A 288 5.68 5.07 -5.16
N GLY A 289 5.08 4.43 -4.15
CA GLY A 289 5.80 3.58 -3.21
C GLY A 289 6.56 4.31 -2.10
N SER A 290 6.45 5.64 -1.98
CA SER A 290 6.94 6.37 -0.81
C SER A 290 6.01 6.18 0.39
N LEU A 291 6.48 6.48 1.59
CA LEU A 291 5.63 6.53 2.78
C LEU A 291 5.27 7.98 3.10
N ASN A 292 4.06 8.14 3.64
CA ASN A 292 3.58 9.34 4.31
C ASN A 292 2.91 8.94 5.63
N ASP A 293 2.66 9.94 6.49
CA ASP A 293 1.85 9.81 7.71
C ASP A 293 2.32 8.71 8.67
N VAL A 294 3.64 8.55 8.87
CA VAL A 294 4.17 7.59 9.84
C VAL A 294 3.83 8.09 11.25
N THR A 295 3.02 7.32 11.98
CA THR A 295 2.49 7.70 13.30
C THR A 295 2.60 6.55 14.29
N VAL A 296 2.83 6.87 15.55
CA VAL A 296 2.80 5.92 16.65
C VAL A 296 1.35 5.66 17.03
N SER A 297 0.84 4.45 16.79
CA SER A 297 -0.54 4.08 17.16
C SER A 297 -0.63 3.39 18.51
N LYS A 298 0.42 2.68 18.91
CA LYS A 298 0.54 2.05 20.23
C LYS A 298 1.99 2.02 20.67
N ASP A 299 2.23 2.39 21.91
CA ASP A 299 3.54 2.34 22.56
C ASP A 299 3.42 1.53 23.86
N ASN A 300 4.29 0.56 24.05
CA ASN A 300 4.40 -0.21 25.30
C ASN A 300 5.85 -0.35 25.76
N TRP A 301 6.69 0.67 25.56
CA TRP A 301 8.05 0.70 26.10
C TRP A 301 8.04 0.74 27.63
N SER A 302 8.68 -0.25 28.25
CA SER A 302 9.14 -0.20 29.64
C SER A 302 10.53 0.44 29.70
N GLY A 303 10.81 1.20 30.76
CA GLY A 303 12.07 1.98 30.90
C GLY A 303 12.00 3.43 30.39
N HIS A 304 10.83 3.89 29.95
CA HIS A 304 10.27 5.23 29.66
C HIS A 304 11.12 6.39 29.10
N HIS A 305 12.40 6.58 29.44
CA HIS A 305 13.10 7.84 29.13
C HIS A 305 13.73 7.91 27.74
N ALA A 306 13.85 6.78 27.04
CA ALA A 306 14.41 6.72 25.69
C ALA A 306 13.37 6.29 24.63
N ALA A 307 12.11 6.11 25.05
CA ALA A 307 10.98 5.74 24.19
C ALA A 307 10.78 6.74 23.04
N GLY A 308 10.71 8.05 23.35
CA GLY A 308 10.54 9.10 22.34
C GLY A 308 11.62 9.06 21.27
N TYR A 309 12.91 9.04 21.67
CA TYR A 309 14.02 8.94 20.73
C TYR A 309 13.98 7.66 19.87
N MET A 310 13.53 6.54 20.44
CA MET A 310 13.38 5.29 19.71
C MET A 310 12.28 5.42 18.65
N ASN A 311 11.13 5.97 19.04
CA ASN A 311 10.00 6.18 18.13
C ASN A 311 10.38 7.14 17.00
N ASP A 312 11.07 8.23 17.29
CA ASP A 312 11.52 9.22 16.29
C ASP A 312 12.49 8.56 15.29
N CYS A 313 13.51 7.85 15.79
CA CYS A 313 14.49 7.17 14.92
C CYS A 313 13.84 6.07 14.07
N LEU A 314 12.95 5.25 14.65
CA LEU A 314 12.24 4.22 13.89
C LEU A 314 11.34 4.82 12.80
N SER A 315 10.69 5.95 13.10
CA SER A 315 9.83 6.65 12.13
C SER A 315 10.65 7.20 10.97
N GLU A 316 11.75 7.91 11.26
CA GLU A 316 12.68 8.44 10.24
C GLU A 316 13.26 7.31 9.36
N GLN A 317 13.61 6.18 9.96
CA GLN A 317 14.12 5.03 9.20
C GLN A 317 13.05 4.34 8.35
N LEU A 318 11.77 4.39 8.75
CA LEU A 318 10.66 3.91 7.93
C LEU A 318 10.38 4.85 6.76
N GLU A 319 10.36 6.17 6.97
CA GLU A 319 10.06 7.17 5.94
C GLU A 319 11.04 7.12 4.75
N ALA A 320 12.29 6.71 5.01
CA ALA A 320 13.30 6.52 3.99
C ALA A 320 13.15 5.23 3.16
N LEU A 321 12.22 4.33 3.50
CA LEU A 321 11.98 3.14 2.70
C LEU A 321 11.27 3.47 1.39
N ARG A 322 11.40 2.56 0.42
CA ARG A 322 10.67 2.57 -0.85
C ARG A 322 10.02 1.22 -1.06
N PHE A 323 8.75 1.22 -1.42
CA PHE A 323 7.96 0.03 -1.71
C PHE A 323 7.67 -0.05 -3.21
N PRO A 324 7.36 -1.25 -3.75
CA PRO A 324 6.66 -1.34 -5.02
C PRO A 324 5.34 -0.55 -4.99
N GLY A 325 4.88 -0.12 -6.16
CA GLY A 325 3.55 0.46 -6.32
C GLY A 325 2.46 -0.46 -5.73
N PRO A 326 1.56 0.06 -4.87
CA PRO A 326 0.44 -0.70 -4.34
C PRO A 326 -0.55 -1.06 -5.46
N ARG A 327 -1.46 -2.00 -5.19
CA ARG A 327 -2.42 -2.48 -6.20
C ARG A 327 -3.32 -1.34 -6.69
N GLN A 328 -3.47 -1.24 -8.00
CA GLN A 328 -4.18 -0.15 -8.70
C GLN A 328 -3.65 1.23 -8.29
N LEU A 329 -2.40 1.28 -7.82
CA LEU A 329 -1.71 2.45 -7.29
C LEU A 329 -2.55 3.21 -6.25
N MET A 330 -3.31 2.46 -5.45
CA MET A 330 -4.07 3.01 -4.33
C MET A 330 -3.16 3.24 -3.13
N ARG A 331 -3.37 4.35 -2.44
CA ARG A 331 -2.78 4.52 -1.11
C ARG A 331 -3.14 3.34 -0.21
N GLN A 332 -2.14 2.67 0.33
CA GLN A 332 -2.30 1.48 1.15
C GLN A 332 -1.88 1.78 2.58
N ARG A 333 -2.84 1.70 3.52
CA ARG A 333 -2.52 1.76 4.95
C ARG A 333 -1.85 0.46 5.38
N ALA A 334 -0.77 0.60 6.13
CA ALA A 334 -0.04 -0.51 6.72
C ALA A 334 0.31 -0.21 8.17
N GLN A 335 0.65 -1.26 8.90
CA GLN A 335 1.15 -1.15 10.27
C GLN A 335 2.26 -2.15 10.50
N HIS A 336 3.23 -1.80 11.32
CA HIS A 336 4.31 -2.69 11.73
C HIS A 336 4.54 -2.57 13.24
N HIS A 337 4.65 -3.70 13.91
CA HIS A 337 5.01 -3.76 15.32
C HIS A 337 6.49 -4.07 15.46
N PHE A 338 7.24 -3.12 16.00
CA PHE A 338 8.62 -3.33 16.43
C PHE A 338 8.62 -3.78 17.87
N SER A 339 9.26 -4.92 18.14
CA SER A 339 9.43 -5.46 19.49
C SER A 339 10.90 -5.66 19.80
N PHE A 340 11.31 -5.27 21.00
CA PHE A 340 12.64 -5.49 21.54
C PHE A 340 12.51 -6.22 22.86
N SER A 341 12.93 -7.47 22.87
CA SER A 341 13.13 -8.26 24.08
C SER A 341 14.62 -8.38 24.34
N GLN A 342 15.01 -8.35 25.61
CA GLN A 342 16.37 -8.70 26.04
C GLN A 342 16.59 -10.21 26.02
#